data_AF-A0A089MCV3-F1
#
_entry.id   AF-A0A089MCV3-F1
#
_cell.length_a   1.000
_cell.length_b   1.000
_cell.length_c   1.000
_cell.angle_alpha   90.00
_cell.angle_beta   90.00
_cell.angle_gamma   90.00
#
_symmetry.space_group_name_H-M   'P 1'
#
loop_
_entity.id
_entity.type
_entity.pdbx_description
1 polymer ?
#
loop_
_entity_poly.entity_id
_entity_poly.type
_entity_poly.pdbx_seq_one_letter_code
_entity_poly.pdbx_strand_id
1 'polypeptide(L)'
;MSQLKVYETPEHIPGREDYRVKVRTAGGGWQPIFVYEVKVDMHEVRPESMAFFDVEGEAEVEIVCLYTEIEHVNISPASRSVDCSHDGRTISFKLNGPQKLSVEINGGRFRNLPLFANPLEAVEPQPDGRGSIWFSRATSGLNGSSMDSCLICGW
;
A
#
# COMPACT_ATOMS: atom_id res chain seq x y z
N MET A 1 -17.65 -4.93 -13.03
CA MET A 1 -16.36 -5.50 -13.47
C MET A 1 -15.31 -5.00 -12.50
N SER A 2 -14.33 -5.83 -12.13
CA SER A 2 -13.22 -5.37 -11.29
C SER A 2 -12.08 -4.86 -12.14
N GLN A 3 -11.42 -3.79 -11.71
CA GLN A 3 -10.25 -3.21 -12.37
C GLN A 3 -9.13 -3.01 -11.35
N LEU A 4 -7.89 -3.08 -11.83
CA LEU A 4 -6.72 -2.96 -10.99
C LEU A 4 -5.61 -2.20 -11.72
N LYS A 5 -5.00 -1.21 -11.06
CA LYS A 5 -3.86 -0.44 -11.56
C LYS A 5 -2.69 -0.63 -10.59
N VAL A 6 -1.64 -1.30 -11.07
CA VAL A 6 -0.35 -1.40 -10.40
C VAL A 6 0.62 -0.40 -11.02
N TYR A 7 1.46 0.19 -10.20
CA TYR A 7 2.49 1.14 -10.61
C TYR A 7 3.82 0.44 -10.85
N GLU A 8 4.57 0.91 -11.84
CA GLU A 8 5.91 0.41 -12.14
C GLU A 8 6.85 0.64 -10.95
N THR A 9 7.82 -0.27 -10.80
CA THR A 9 8.84 -0.14 -9.77
C THR A 9 9.71 1.10 -10.05
N PRO A 10 9.82 2.05 -9.11
CA PRO A 10 10.66 3.22 -9.29
C PRO A 10 12.14 2.85 -9.31
N GLU A 11 12.91 3.41 -10.26
CA GLU A 11 14.34 3.07 -10.44
C GLU A 11 15.25 3.57 -9.30
N HIS A 12 14.91 4.69 -8.66
CA HIS A 12 15.80 5.41 -7.73
C HIS A 12 15.23 5.52 -6.31
N ILE A 13 14.15 4.79 -6.00
CA ILE A 13 13.53 4.79 -4.68
C ILE A 13 13.82 3.44 -4.02
N PRO A 14 14.43 3.40 -2.83
CA PRO A 14 14.70 2.14 -2.15
C PRO A 14 13.38 1.46 -1.75
N GLY A 15 13.31 0.15 -2.02
CA GLY A 15 12.24 -0.71 -1.56
C GLY A 15 12.58 -1.38 -0.24
N ARG A 16 11.56 -1.76 0.51
CA ARG A 16 11.66 -2.58 1.73
C ARG A 16 11.51 -4.05 1.36
N GLU A 17 12.36 -4.90 1.90
CA GLU A 17 12.36 -6.35 1.64
C GLU A 17 11.71 -7.18 2.76
N ASP A 18 10.97 -6.55 3.68
CA ASP A 18 10.23 -7.26 4.73
C ASP A 18 9.09 -8.11 4.16
N TYR A 19 8.53 -7.69 3.03
CA TYR A 19 7.34 -8.29 2.42
C TYR A 19 7.49 -8.42 0.90
N ARG A 20 6.84 -9.42 0.32
CA ARG A 20 6.47 -9.43 -1.10
C ARG A 20 4.96 -9.38 -1.20
N VAL A 21 4.44 -8.43 -1.97
CA VAL A 21 3.01 -8.22 -2.12
C VAL A 21 2.64 -8.37 -3.59
N LYS A 22 1.56 -9.12 -3.84
CA LYS A 22 0.97 -9.24 -5.17
C LYS A 22 -0.55 -9.18 -5.09
N VAL A 23 -1.15 -8.68 -6.15
CA VAL A 23 -2.59 -8.44 -6.24
C VAL A 23 -3.14 -8.95 -7.57
N ARG A 24 -4.42 -9.30 -7.61
CA ARG A 24 -5.13 -9.63 -8.86
C ARG A 24 -6.61 -9.33 -8.75
N THR A 25 -7.27 -9.19 -9.88
CA THR A 25 -8.73 -9.37 -9.96
C THR A 25 -9.09 -10.86 -9.94
N ALA A 26 -10.34 -11.19 -9.62
CA ALA A 26 -10.81 -12.57 -9.63
C ALA A 26 -10.57 -13.23 -11.00
N GLY A 27 -9.86 -14.36 -11.02
CA GLY A 27 -9.49 -15.07 -12.25
C GLY A 27 -8.37 -14.41 -13.08
N GLY A 28 -7.86 -13.26 -12.67
CA GLY A 28 -6.74 -12.57 -13.31
C GLY A 28 -5.37 -13.14 -12.94
N GLY A 29 -4.33 -12.64 -13.62
CA GLY A 29 -2.93 -12.92 -13.27
C GLY A 29 -2.48 -12.12 -12.05
N TRP A 30 -1.62 -12.71 -11.23
CA TRP A 30 -0.98 -12.02 -10.11
C TRP A 30 0.01 -10.96 -10.60
N GLN A 31 -0.12 -9.75 -10.06
CA GLN A 31 0.73 -8.60 -10.34
C GLN A 31 1.50 -8.20 -9.07
N PRO A 32 2.84 -8.22 -9.06
CA PRO A 32 3.60 -7.76 -7.92
C PRO A 32 3.46 -6.25 -7.76
N ILE A 33 3.37 -5.76 -6.52
CA ILE A 33 3.37 -4.33 -6.22
C ILE A 33 4.65 -3.97 -5.45
N PHE A 34 5.16 -2.76 -5.69
CA PHE A 34 6.36 -2.29 -5.01
C PHE A 34 6.09 -2.01 -3.53
N VAL A 35 7.00 -2.45 -2.67
CA VAL A 35 6.96 -2.18 -1.22
C VAL A 35 8.00 -1.10 -0.94
N TYR A 36 7.52 0.10 -0.63
CA TYR A 36 8.33 1.26 -0.32
C TYR A 36 8.93 1.16 1.08
N GLU A 37 10.14 1.70 1.25
CA GLU A 37 10.63 2.09 2.56
C GLU A 37 10.14 3.50 2.90
N VAL A 38 9.34 3.63 3.96
CA VAL A 38 8.90 4.92 4.50
C VAL A 38 9.54 5.16 5.86
N LYS A 39 9.79 6.43 6.18
CA LYS A 39 10.38 6.85 7.45
C LYS A 39 9.27 7.36 8.36
N VAL A 40 8.92 6.57 9.36
CA VAL A 40 7.92 6.92 10.37
C VAL A 40 8.63 7.40 11.63
N ASP A 41 8.02 8.33 12.36
CA ASP A 41 8.56 9.02 13.55
C ASP A 41 9.57 10.14 13.27
N MET A 42 9.35 11.29 13.93
CA MET A 42 10.19 12.49 13.84
C MET A 42 11.29 12.53 14.91
N HIS A 43 11.14 11.80 16.00
CA HIS A 43 12.08 11.77 17.12
C HIS A 43 13.05 10.59 17.01
N GLU A 44 12.55 9.42 16.56
CA GLU A 44 13.37 8.24 16.29
C GLU A 44 12.96 7.64 14.93
N VAL A 45 13.53 8.18 13.85
CA VAL A 45 13.20 7.75 12.48
C VAL A 45 13.38 6.24 12.33
N ARG A 46 12.27 5.53 12.21
CA ARG A 46 12.24 4.09 11.97
C ARG A 46 11.76 3.84 10.55
N PRO A 47 12.49 3.04 9.77
CA PRO A 47 12.01 2.67 8.46
C PRO A 47 10.89 1.62 8.61
N GLU A 48 9.84 1.74 7.81
CA GLU A 48 8.65 0.89 7.77
C GLU A 48 8.28 0.57 6.32
N SER A 49 7.51 -0.50 6.11
CA SER A 49 7.07 -0.92 4.78
C SER A 49 5.76 -0.25 4.41
N MET A 50 5.58 0.13 3.15
CA MET A 50 4.30 0.62 2.64
C MET A 50 4.05 0.11 1.22
N ALA A 51 2.84 -0.30 0.91
CA ALA A 51 2.45 -0.68 -0.45
C ALA A 51 1.11 -0.07 -0.83
N PHE A 52 0.93 0.22 -2.12
CA PHE A 52 -0.34 0.74 -2.63
C PHE A 52 -0.61 0.31 -4.06
N PHE A 53 -1.88 0.31 -4.41
CA PHE A 53 -2.40 0.05 -5.75
C PHE A 53 -3.80 0.68 -5.85
N ASP A 54 -4.31 0.81 -7.07
CA ASP A 54 -5.69 1.29 -7.25
C ASP A 54 -6.59 0.16 -7.72
N VAL A 55 -7.84 0.18 -7.26
CA VAL A 55 -8.83 -0.85 -7.52
C VAL A 55 -10.22 -0.24 -7.69
N GLU A 56 -10.99 -0.84 -8.59
CA GLU A 56 -12.44 -0.71 -8.64
C GLU A 56 -13.02 -2.12 -8.50
N GLY A 57 -13.98 -2.31 -7.58
CA GLY A 57 -14.55 -3.62 -7.28
C GLY A 57 -13.62 -4.55 -6.50
N GLU A 58 -13.75 -5.86 -6.72
CA GLU A 58 -13.04 -6.87 -5.94
C GLU A 58 -11.58 -7.08 -6.37
N ALA A 59 -10.69 -7.27 -5.40
CA ALA A 59 -9.31 -7.70 -5.60
C ALA A 59 -8.90 -8.77 -4.59
N GLU A 60 -8.02 -9.68 -5.01
CA GLU A 60 -7.34 -10.62 -4.14
C GLU A 60 -5.93 -10.11 -3.85
N VAL A 61 -5.50 -10.24 -2.60
CA VAL A 61 -4.18 -9.82 -2.13
C VAL A 61 -3.46 -11.02 -1.54
N GLU A 62 -2.19 -11.20 -1.93
CA GLU A 62 -1.29 -12.16 -1.32
C GLU A 62 -0.04 -11.42 -0.82
N ILE A 63 0.35 -11.70 0.42
CA ILE A 63 1.51 -11.12 1.08
C ILE A 63 2.38 -12.24 1.60
N VAL A 64 3.65 -12.27 1.21
CA VAL A 64 4.65 -13.17 1.78
C VAL A 64 5.50 -12.39 2.78
N CYS A 65 5.49 -12.82 4.04
CA CYS A 65 6.39 -12.32 5.08
C CYS A 65 7.79 -12.92 4.88
N LEU A 66 8.81 -12.08 4.77
CA LEU A 66 10.18 -12.54 4.52
C LEU A 66 11.05 -12.60 5.79
N TYR A 67 10.64 -11.93 6.86
CA TYR A 67 11.49 -11.77 8.05
C TYR A 67 11.16 -12.72 9.22
N THR A 68 9.99 -13.37 9.23
CA THR A 68 9.59 -14.30 10.31
C THR A 68 8.55 -15.32 9.83
N GLU A 69 8.40 -16.42 10.57
CA GLU A 69 7.20 -17.27 10.49
C GLU A 69 5.96 -16.54 11.03
N ILE A 70 4.80 -16.87 10.49
CA ILE A 70 3.52 -16.27 10.89
C ILE A 70 2.81 -17.19 11.88
N GLU A 71 2.65 -16.70 13.10
CA GLU A 71 1.83 -17.33 14.14
C GLU A 71 0.46 -16.65 14.23
N HIS A 72 0.44 -15.33 14.06
CA HIS A 72 -0.76 -14.51 14.15
C HIS A 72 -0.72 -13.38 13.13
N VAL A 73 -1.87 -13.11 12.50
CA VAL A 73 -2.07 -11.95 11.61
C VAL A 73 -3.22 -11.12 12.15
N ASN A 74 -3.01 -9.81 12.24
CA ASN A 74 -4.06 -8.84 12.49
C ASN A 74 -4.13 -7.86 11.32
N ILE A 75 -5.32 -7.64 10.78
CA ILE A 75 -5.57 -6.62 9.75
C ILE A 75 -6.42 -5.53 10.38
N SER A 76 -5.86 -4.33 10.47
CA SER A 76 -6.50 -3.19 11.09
C SER A 76 -6.94 -2.12 10.07
N PRO A 77 -7.96 -1.30 10.39
CA PRO A 77 -8.84 -1.45 11.55
C PRO A 77 -9.84 -2.61 11.34
N ALA A 78 -10.18 -3.31 12.42
CA ALA A 78 -11.10 -4.45 12.38
C ALA A 78 -12.49 -4.10 11.81
N SER A 79 -12.88 -2.82 11.81
CA SER A 79 -14.10 -2.31 11.19
C SER A 79 -14.16 -2.47 9.67
N ARG A 80 -13.04 -2.79 9.01
CA ARG A 80 -13.01 -3.13 7.58
C ARG A 80 -13.45 -4.56 7.29
N SER A 81 -13.61 -5.41 8.31
CA SER A 81 -14.12 -6.78 8.19
C SER A 81 -13.39 -7.60 7.11
N VAL A 82 -12.07 -7.48 7.06
CA VAL A 82 -11.23 -8.24 6.13
C VAL A 82 -10.88 -9.57 6.77
N ASP A 83 -11.52 -10.63 6.32
CA ASP A 83 -11.15 -11.99 6.68
C ASP A 83 -9.87 -12.37 5.92
N CYS A 84 -8.85 -12.79 6.68
CA CYS A 84 -7.60 -13.29 6.13
C CYS A 84 -7.34 -14.73 6.56
N SER A 85 -6.62 -15.44 5.70
CA SER A 85 -6.00 -16.72 6.03
C SER A 85 -4.49 -16.61 5.85
N HIS A 86 -3.74 -17.49 6.51
CA HIS A 86 -2.33 -17.64 6.24
C HIS A 86 -1.94 -19.13 6.14
N ASP A 87 -0.94 -19.41 5.30
CA ASP A 87 -0.30 -20.70 5.15
C ASP A 87 1.22 -20.50 5.13
N GLY A 88 1.90 -21.05 6.12
CA GLY A 88 3.30 -20.74 6.41
C GLY A 88 3.51 -19.23 6.54
N ARG A 89 4.31 -18.67 5.61
CA ARG A 89 4.61 -17.23 5.56
C ARG A 89 3.72 -16.42 4.62
N THR A 90 2.72 -17.04 4.04
CA THR A 90 1.86 -16.41 3.02
C THR A 90 0.52 -16.06 3.64
N ILE A 91 0.10 -14.82 3.50
CA ILE A 91 -1.20 -14.29 3.92
C ILE A 91 -2.03 -14.06 2.67
N SER A 92 -3.31 -14.38 2.73
CA SER A 92 -4.24 -14.16 1.62
C SER A 92 -5.56 -13.61 2.14
N PHE A 93 -6.10 -12.61 1.44
CA PHE A 93 -7.42 -12.05 1.72
C PHE A 93 -8.02 -11.43 0.46
N LYS A 94 -9.32 -11.11 0.54
CA LYS A 94 -10.05 -10.43 -0.53
C LYS A 94 -10.50 -9.06 -0.05
N LEU A 95 -10.49 -8.10 -0.97
CA LEU A 95 -11.03 -6.77 -0.80
C LEU A 95 -12.25 -6.62 -1.69
N ASN A 96 -13.32 -6.00 -1.17
CA ASN A 96 -14.54 -5.71 -1.93
C ASN A 96 -14.58 -4.26 -2.46
N GLY A 97 -13.41 -3.65 -2.63
CA GLY A 97 -13.25 -2.27 -3.06
C GLY A 97 -12.14 -1.52 -2.33
N PRO A 98 -11.99 -0.22 -2.62
CA PRO A 98 -10.98 0.65 -2.04
C PRO A 98 -11.04 0.72 -0.52
N GLN A 99 -9.90 0.56 0.12
CA GLN A 99 -9.74 0.66 1.57
C GLN A 99 -8.27 0.77 1.96
N LYS A 100 -8.04 1.28 3.17
CA LYS A 100 -6.71 1.43 3.77
C LYS A 100 -6.63 0.47 4.95
N LEU A 101 -5.57 -0.32 4.97
CA LEU A 101 -5.35 -1.37 5.95
C LEU A 101 -3.94 -1.26 6.52
N SER A 102 -3.74 -1.78 7.72
CA SER A 102 -2.41 -2.12 8.23
C SER A 102 -2.37 -3.61 8.53
N VAL A 103 -1.37 -4.30 8.00
CA VAL A 103 -1.14 -5.73 8.20
C VAL A 103 -0.06 -5.90 9.27
N GLU A 104 -0.44 -6.50 10.39
CA GLU A 104 0.39 -6.69 11.57
C GLU A 104 0.68 -8.19 11.77
N ILE A 105 1.96 -8.56 11.87
CA ILE A 105 2.40 -9.95 12.05
C ILE A 105 2.91 -10.17 13.46
N ASN A 106 2.43 -11.21 14.13
CA ASN A 106 2.83 -11.65 15.47
C ASN A 106 2.76 -10.53 16.52
N GLY A 107 1.81 -9.59 16.38
CA GLY A 107 1.68 -8.43 17.28
C GLY A 107 2.78 -7.37 17.13
N GLY A 108 3.61 -7.47 16.09
CA GLY A 108 4.70 -6.54 15.80
C GLY A 108 4.21 -5.18 15.30
N ARG A 109 4.09 -4.22 16.22
CA ARG A 109 3.60 -2.86 15.91
C ARG A 109 4.58 -1.94 15.16
N PHE A 110 5.85 -2.33 15.07
CA PHE A 110 6.93 -1.50 14.50
C PHE A 110 7.46 -2.03 13.15
N ARG A 111 6.78 -3.02 12.57
CA ARG A 111 7.11 -3.65 11.27
C ARG A 111 5.82 -3.92 10.50
N ASN A 112 4.79 -3.08 10.69
CA ASN A 112 3.52 -3.31 10.03
C ASN A 112 3.65 -2.98 8.53
N LEU A 113 2.65 -3.39 7.76
CA LEU A 113 2.53 -3.05 6.35
C LEU A 113 1.25 -2.25 6.12
N PRO A 114 1.34 -0.92 6.09
CA PRO A 114 0.33 -0.07 5.49
C PRO A 114 0.09 -0.49 4.04
N LEU A 115 -1.13 -0.91 3.76
CA LEU A 115 -1.60 -1.32 2.45
C LEU A 115 -2.76 -0.42 2.03
N PHE A 116 -2.53 0.38 0.98
CA PHE A 116 -3.54 1.30 0.46
C PHE A 116 -4.09 0.78 -0.87
N ALA A 117 -5.32 0.27 -0.85
CA ALA A 117 -6.11 0.01 -2.05
C ALA A 117 -6.95 1.24 -2.35
N ASN A 118 -6.49 2.10 -3.24
CA ASN A 118 -7.15 3.36 -3.55
C ASN A 118 -8.25 3.17 -4.61
N PRO A 119 -9.24 4.07 -4.69
CA PRO A 119 -10.11 4.11 -5.86
C PRO A 119 -9.29 4.41 -7.12
N LEU A 120 -9.72 3.90 -8.27
CA LEU A 120 -9.19 4.39 -9.55
C LEU A 120 -9.38 5.91 -9.63
N GLU A 121 -8.34 6.62 -10.07
CA GLU A 121 -8.46 8.06 -10.34
C GLU A 121 -9.59 8.30 -11.34
N ALA A 122 -10.64 8.98 -10.90
CA ALA A 122 -11.61 9.56 -11.82
C ALA A 122 -10.89 10.63 -12.65
N VAL A 123 -11.21 10.69 -13.95
CA VAL A 123 -10.66 11.64 -14.93
C VAL A 123 -10.39 13.01 -14.29
N GLU A 124 -9.19 13.53 -14.57
CA GLU A 124 -8.68 14.83 -14.09
C GLU A 124 -9.79 15.88 -13.99
N PRO A 125 -9.90 16.63 -12.87
CA PRO A 125 -10.72 17.82 -12.85
C PRO A 125 -10.44 18.70 -14.08
N GLN A 126 -11.46 19.07 -14.85
CA GLN A 126 -11.23 19.99 -15.96
C GLN A 126 -10.78 21.34 -15.39
N PRO A 127 -9.83 22.05 -16.02
CA PRO A 127 -9.42 23.37 -15.56
C PRO A 127 -10.53 24.38 -15.83
N ASP A 128 -11.57 24.43 -15.00
CA ASP A 128 -12.55 25.50 -14.99
C ASP A 128 -12.03 26.65 -14.11
N GLY A 129 -10.99 27.30 -14.64
CA GLY A 129 -10.23 28.38 -14.04
C GLY A 129 -10.94 29.16 -12.92
N ARG A 130 -10.61 28.81 -11.67
CA ARG A 130 -10.37 29.72 -10.53
C ARG A 130 -9.96 28.89 -9.30
N GLY A 131 -8.66 28.86 -9.02
CA GLY A 131 -8.14 28.49 -7.68
C GLY A 131 -7.58 27.09 -7.48
N SER A 132 -7.49 26.24 -8.50
CA SER A 132 -6.80 24.94 -8.39
C SER A 132 -5.33 25.06 -8.82
N ILE A 133 -4.40 24.69 -7.93
CA ILE A 133 -2.98 24.49 -8.27
C ILE A 133 -2.83 23.06 -8.77
N TRP A 134 -2.34 22.93 -10.01
CA TRP A 134 -2.03 21.66 -10.66
C TRP A 134 -0.53 21.41 -10.63
N PHE A 135 -0.10 20.34 -9.97
CA PHE A 135 1.27 19.85 -10.13
C PHE A 135 1.31 18.92 -11.33
N SER A 136 1.51 19.47 -12.53
CA SER A 136 1.96 18.65 -13.66
C SER A 136 3.39 18.18 -13.38
N ARG A 137 3.74 16.99 -13.89
CA ARG A 137 5.08 16.41 -13.74
C ARG A 137 6.11 17.28 -14.46
N ALA A 138 6.60 18.31 -13.79
CA ALA A 138 7.78 19.05 -14.19
C ALA A 138 9.00 18.19 -13.87
N THR A 139 9.63 17.64 -14.90
CA THR A 139 11.01 17.14 -14.84
C THR A 139 11.94 18.33 -14.64
N SER A 140 12.01 18.83 -13.42
CA SER A 140 13.01 19.80 -12.98
C SER A 140 13.12 19.71 -11.47
N GLY A 141 14.09 18.88 -11.03
CA GLY A 141 14.77 18.93 -9.75
C GLY A 141 13.94 19.40 -8.55
N LEU A 142 13.10 18.53 -8.00
CA LEU A 142 12.75 18.62 -6.60
C LEU A 142 13.71 17.70 -5.85
N ASN A 143 14.71 18.31 -5.20
CA ASN A 143 15.45 17.66 -4.11
C ASN A 143 14.42 17.04 -3.17
N GLY A 144 14.62 15.76 -2.87
CA GLY A 144 13.67 14.89 -2.18
C GLY A 144 12.94 15.58 -1.03
N SER A 145 11.72 16.03 -1.29
CA SER A 145 10.71 16.19 -0.26
C SER A 145 10.28 14.78 0.09
N SER A 146 10.76 14.30 1.24
CA SER A 146 10.21 13.14 1.92
C SER A 146 8.69 13.17 1.83
N MET A 147 8.06 12.06 1.45
CA MET A 147 6.66 11.86 1.78
C MET A 147 6.51 12.14 3.27
N ASP A 148 5.85 13.25 3.60
CA ASP A 148 5.73 13.71 4.98
C ASP A 148 5.10 12.60 5.81
N SER A 149 5.86 12.16 6.82
CA SER A 149 5.50 11.15 7.83
C SER A 149 4.19 11.44 8.56
N CYS A 150 3.64 12.65 8.39
CA CYS A 150 2.40 13.12 8.98
C CYS A 150 1.15 12.36 8.50
N LEU A 151 1.18 11.75 7.31
CA LEU A 151 0.04 10.94 6.82
C LEU A 151 -0.05 9.56 7.46
N ILE A 152 0.97 9.09 8.18
CA ILE A 152 1.02 7.73 8.73
C ILE A 152 0.57 7.72 10.21
N CYS A 153 0.80 8.81 10.96
CA CYS A 153 0.46 8.88 12.39
C CYS A 153 -1.03 9.09 12.71
N GLY A 154 -1.90 9.21 11.70
CA GLY A 154 -3.35 9.38 11.86
C GLY A 154 -4.18 8.13 11.58
N TRP A 155 -3.54 6.97 11.40
CA TRP A 155 -4.18 5.67 11.13
C TRP A 155 -4.04 4.72 12.32
#